data_AF-A0A0D7PDG3-F1
#
_entry.id   AF-A0A0D7PDG3-F1
#
_cell.length_a   1.000
_cell.length_b   1.000
_cell.length_c   1.000
_cell.angle_alpha   90.00
_cell.angle_beta   90.00
_cell.angle_gamma   90.00
#
_symmetry.space_group_name_H-M   'P 1'
#
loop_
_entity.id
_entity.type
_entity.pdbx_description
1 polymer ?
#
loop_
_entity_poly.entity_id
_entity_poly.type
_entity_poly.pdbx_seq_one_letter_code
_entity_poly.pdbx_strand_id
1 'polypeptide(L)'
;MTSRSERLGRRLLAALTLSVVLSSTIQAASAHEANKRVADANALVSNDAASRPPPQSTRRPVARAEKGPYYVDFRARTAASWGHAFVWYGKTSERAVEVAGLTPKGDTWTYVLGHLTWVPSETGASYGDLDPDYLTANYRVYLNESDAKRVFAYIKKLQESSPVWNAETTNCTGFIGDIAEYMGLKVPYRWQRPENFVNSLKEINGGRQMVRLSAE
;
A
#
# COMPACT_ATOMS: atom_id res chain seq x y z
N MET A 1 -61.85 50.51 39.77
CA MET A 1 -60.50 49.94 39.51
C MET A 1 -60.16 50.18 38.04
N THR A 2 -59.09 50.97 37.79
CA THR A 2 -58.15 50.98 36.63
C THR A 2 -58.74 51.00 35.20
N SER A 3 -58.72 52.11 34.43
CA SER A 3 -57.62 52.69 33.59
C SER A 3 -56.84 51.68 32.71
N ARG A 4 -56.35 51.93 31.48
CA ARG A 4 -56.45 52.92 30.39
C ARG A 4 -55.48 52.40 29.29
N SER A 5 -55.77 52.69 28.02
CA SER A 5 -54.84 52.90 26.88
C SER A 5 -53.99 51.77 26.27
N GLU A 6 -54.06 51.77 24.94
CA GLU A 6 -53.26 51.13 23.90
C GLU A 6 -51.73 51.13 24.08
N ARG A 7 -51.07 50.10 23.52
CA ARG A 7 -49.86 50.23 22.69
C ARG A 7 -49.47 48.92 21.99
N LEU A 8 -49.35 49.02 20.66
CA LEU A 8 -48.14 48.74 19.88
C LEU A 8 -47.53 47.30 19.90
N GLY A 9 -47.68 46.63 18.76
CA GLY A 9 -46.55 46.00 18.08
C GLY A 9 -46.08 44.63 18.57
N ARG A 10 -46.28 43.62 17.74
CA ARG A 10 -45.19 42.96 16.98
C ARG A 10 -45.75 41.86 16.10
N ARG A 11 -45.60 42.05 14.79
CA ARG A 11 -45.67 40.99 13.79
C ARG A 11 -44.58 39.97 14.13
N LEU A 12 -44.97 38.73 14.43
CA LEU A 12 -44.03 37.61 14.39
C LEU A 12 -44.15 36.99 12.99
N LEU A 13 -43.13 37.28 12.20
CA LEU A 13 -42.84 36.70 10.90
C LEU A 13 -42.70 35.19 11.04
N ALA A 14 -43.40 34.45 10.18
CA ALA A 14 -43.09 33.07 9.88
C ALA A 14 -41.69 33.02 9.25
N ALA A 15 -40.71 32.48 9.97
CA ALA A 15 -39.40 32.17 9.41
C ALA A 15 -39.43 30.73 8.88
N LEU A 16 -39.63 30.60 7.58
CA LEU A 16 -39.43 29.36 6.84
C LEU A 16 -37.92 29.24 6.57
N THR A 17 -37.17 28.57 7.44
CA THR A 17 -35.74 28.27 7.17
C THR A 17 -35.67 27.01 6.32
N LEU A 18 -35.55 27.19 4.99
CA LEU A 18 -35.22 26.14 4.04
C LEU A 18 -33.70 25.87 4.11
N SER A 19 -33.28 24.92 4.94
CA SER A 19 -31.90 24.45 4.95
C SER A 19 -31.67 23.52 3.76
N VAL A 20 -31.10 24.05 2.67
CA VAL A 20 -30.54 23.23 1.60
C VAL A 20 -29.21 22.67 2.12
N VAL A 21 -29.23 21.43 2.58
CA VAL A 21 -28.01 20.66 2.84
C VAL A 21 -27.51 20.18 1.47
N LEU A 22 -26.51 20.87 0.91
CA LEU A 22 -25.71 20.28 -0.16
C LEU A 22 -24.87 19.16 0.47
N SER A 23 -25.40 17.94 0.42
CA SER A 23 -24.62 16.73 0.65
C SER A 23 -23.65 16.57 -0.52
N SER A 24 -22.46 17.14 -0.40
CA SER A 24 -21.31 16.72 -1.22
C SER A 24 -20.94 15.30 -0.79
N THR A 25 -21.49 14.32 -1.51
CA THR A 25 -21.07 12.92 -1.43
C THR A 25 -19.62 12.83 -1.88
N ILE A 26 -18.69 12.86 -0.92
CA ILE A 26 -17.35 12.33 -1.17
C ILE A 26 -17.52 10.82 -1.22
N GLN A 27 -17.61 10.29 -2.44
CA GLN A 27 -17.65 8.87 -2.71
C GLN A 27 -16.35 8.27 -2.18
N ALA A 28 -16.41 7.61 -1.03
CA ALA A 28 -15.30 6.78 -0.55
C ALA A 28 -15.09 5.68 -1.59
N ALA A 29 -13.91 5.68 -2.22
CA ALA A 29 -13.51 4.65 -3.17
C ALA A 29 -13.50 3.30 -2.45
N SER A 30 -14.54 2.51 -2.67
CA SER A 30 -14.70 1.20 -2.04
C SER A 30 -13.78 0.17 -2.71
N ALA A 31 -13.50 -0.93 -2.01
CA ALA A 31 -12.72 -2.06 -2.52
C ALA A 31 -13.17 -2.58 -3.90
N HIS A 32 -14.41 -2.28 -4.32
CA HIS A 32 -14.90 -2.63 -5.64
C HIS A 32 -14.21 -1.85 -6.78
N GLU A 33 -13.79 -0.61 -6.50
CA GLU A 33 -13.07 0.25 -7.44
C GLU A 33 -11.60 -0.18 -7.59
N ALA A 34 -10.99 -0.68 -6.52
CA ALA A 34 -9.64 -1.28 -6.56
C ALA A 34 -9.62 -2.53 -7.46
N ASN A 35 -10.61 -3.42 -7.31
CA ASN A 35 -10.71 -4.64 -8.12
C ASN A 35 -10.96 -4.33 -9.61
N LYS A 36 -11.76 -3.29 -9.89
CA LYS A 36 -11.98 -2.78 -11.25
C LYS A 36 -10.71 -2.19 -11.86
N ARG A 37 -9.92 -1.43 -11.10
CA ARG A 37 -8.64 -0.84 -11.56
C ARG A 37 -7.56 -1.88 -11.82
N VAL A 38 -7.50 -2.98 -11.06
CA VAL A 38 -6.62 -4.13 -11.36
C VAL A 38 -7.00 -4.77 -12.70
N ALA A 39 -8.30 -4.86 -13.01
CA ALA A 39 -8.77 -5.36 -14.30
C ALA A 39 -8.50 -4.37 -15.46
N ASP A 40 -8.74 -3.07 -15.27
CA ASP A 40 -8.54 -2.04 -16.30
C ASP A 40 -7.05 -1.82 -16.66
N ALA A 41 -6.15 -1.92 -15.67
CA ALA A 41 -4.70 -1.90 -15.90
C ALA A 41 -4.21 -3.09 -16.74
N ASN A 42 -4.92 -4.23 -16.71
CA ASN A 42 -4.64 -5.38 -17.58
C ASN A 42 -5.19 -5.17 -19.00
N ALA A 43 -6.25 -4.37 -19.18
CA ALA A 43 -6.89 -4.16 -20.47
C ALA A 43 -6.18 -3.08 -21.34
N LEU A 44 -5.67 -2.01 -20.73
CA LEU A 44 -5.02 -0.89 -21.43
C LEU A 44 -3.67 -1.24 -22.08
N VAL A 45 -3.11 -2.43 -21.83
CA VAL A 45 -1.79 -2.84 -22.36
C VAL A 45 -1.90 -3.88 -23.49
N SER A 46 -3.12 -4.22 -23.92
CA SER A 46 -3.35 -5.19 -25.00
C SER A 46 -3.49 -4.57 -26.39
N ASN A 47 -3.41 -3.25 -26.56
CA ASN A 47 -3.48 -2.65 -27.89
C ASN A 47 -2.43 -1.53 -28.04
N ASP A 48 -1.26 -1.83 -28.62
CA ASP A 48 -0.93 -1.20 -29.90
C ASP A 48 0.26 -1.85 -30.65
N ALA A 49 -0.02 -2.04 -31.95
CA ALA A 49 0.82 -2.07 -33.13
C ALA A 49 2.19 -2.77 -33.18
N ALA A 50 2.26 -3.68 -34.17
CA ALA A 50 3.45 -4.22 -34.79
C ALA A 50 4.45 -3.15 -35.27
N SER A 51 5.74 -3.37 -35.03
CA SER A 51 6.83 -2.72 -35.76
C SER A 51 8.09 -3.60 -35.84
N ARG A 52 8.72 -3.52 -37.01
CA ARG A 52 9.80 -4.32 -37.63
C ARG A 52 11.09 -4.46 -36.77
N PRO A 53 11.87 -5.55 -36.89
CA PRO A 53 13.04 -5.78 -36.03
C PRO A 53 14.27 -4.92 -36.39
N PRO A 54 15.03 -4.40 -35.41
CA PRO A 54 16.32 -3.72 -35.62
C PRO A 54 17.49 -4.72 -35.75
N PRO A 55 18.65 -4.29 -36.29
CA PRO A 55 19.78 -5.19 -36.58
C PRO A 55 20.45 -5.73 -35.30
N GLN A 56 20.77 -7.03 -35.32
CA GLN A 56 21.44 -7.75 -34.25
C GLN A 56 22.88 -7.27 -34.06
N SER A 57 23.12 -6.54 -32.96
CA SER A 57 24.46 -6.36 -32.40
C SER A 57 24.82 -7.61 -31.58
N THR A 58 25.83 -8.34 -32.03
CA THR A 58 26.43 -9.50 -31.32
C THR A 58 27.21 -9.05 -30.09
N ARG A 59 26.50 -8.56 -29.06
CA ARG A 59 27.09 -8.38 -27.74
C ARG A 59 26.87 -9.66 -26.94
N ARG A 60 27.97 -10.39 -26.72
CA ARG A 60 28.06 -11.57 -25.85
C ARG A 60 27.27 -11.29 -24.55
N PRO A 61 26.26 -12.09 -24.18
CA PRO A 61 25.53 -11.85 -22.95
C PRO A 61 26.50 -12.06 -21.79
N VAL A 62 26.86 -10.98 -21.11
CA VAL A 62 27.41 -11.05 -19.76
C VAL A 62 26.34 -11.82 -18.97
N ALA A 63 26.71 -12.97 -18.41
CA ALA A 63 25.79 -13.82 -17.66
C ALA A 63 25.06 -12.97 -16.61
N ARG A 64 23.83 -12.57 -16.94
CA ARG A 64 22.96 -11.85 -16.03
C ARG A 64 22.68 -12.87 -14.94
N ALA A 65 23.14 -12.61 -13.72
CA ALA A 65 22.80 -13.43 -12.56
C ALA A 65 21.32 -13.79 -12.68
N GLU A 66 21.03 -15.08 -12.85
CA GLU A 66 19.69 -15.52 -13.23
C GLU A 66 18.73 -15.03 -12.16
N LYS A 67 17.89 -14.04 -12.53
CA LYS A 67 16.83 -13.56 -11.66
C LYS A 67 15.98 -14.77 -11.32
N GLY A 68 15.83 -15.07 -10.03
CA GLY A 68 15.03 -16.21 -9.59
C GLY A 68 13.61 -16.17 -10.16
N PRO A 69 12.96 -17.33 -10.34
CA PRO A 69 11.64 -17.43 -10.96
C PRO A 69 10.54 -16.69 -10.18
N TYR A 70 10.78 -16.37 -8.91
CA TYR A 70 9.88 -15.64 -8.03
C TYR A 70 10.59 -14.45 -7.38
N TYR A 71 9.81 -13.50 -6.85
CA TYR A 71 10.36 -12.36 -6.15
C TYR A 71 9.45 -11.85 -5.02
N VAL A 72 10.07 -11.12 -4.11
CA VAL A 72 9.45 -10.17 -3.19
C VAL A 72 10.14 -8.82 -3.40
N ASP A 73 9.37 -7.77 -3.66
CA ASP A 73 9.83 -6.40 -3.90
C ASP A 73 9.33 -5.53 -2.76
N PHE A 74 10.23 -5.21 -1.83
CA PHE A 74 9.99 -4.28 -0.73
C PHE A 74 9.89 -2.88 -1.30
N ARG A 75 8.79 -2.20 -1.05
CA ARG A 75 8.44 -0.93 -1.71
C ARG A 75 8.02 0.09 -0.68
N ALA A 76 8.32 1.34 -0.99
CA ALA A 76 7.77 2.48 -0.28
C ALA A 76 7.21 3.48 -1.28
N ARG A 77 6.17 4.19 -0.87
CA ARG A 77 5.56 5.25 -1.67
C ARG A 77 5.26 6.49 -0.84
N THR A 78 5.06 7.60 -1.54
CA THR A 78 4.40 8.78 -0.96
C THR A 78 2.96 8.44 -0.60
N ALA A 79 2.47 9.07 0.47
CA ALA A 79 1.09 9.02 0.91
C ALA A 79 0.70 10.42 1.39
N ALA A 80 -0.59 10.70 1.52
CA ALA A 80 -1.05 11.94 2.19
C ALA A 80 -0.55 12.03 3.65
N SER A 81 -0.10 10.90 4.21
CA SER A 81 0.43 10.74 5.55
C SER A 81 1.96 10.56 5.57
N TRP A 82 2.50 9.90 6.60
CA TRP A 82 3.93 9.61 6.81
C TRP A 82 4.61 8.75 5.70
N GLY A 83 3.86 8.33 4.68
CA GLY A 83 4.26 7.38 3.64
C GLY A 83 3.68 5.99 3.87
N HIS A 84 3.89 5.07 2.94
CA HIS A 84 3.48 3.67 3.10
C HIS A 84 4.58 2.71 2.63
N ALA A 85 4.76 1.61 3.37
CA ALA A 85 5.67 0.51 3.04
C ALA A 85 4.87 -0.77 2.80
N PHE A 86 5.20 -1.51 1.74
CA PHE A 86 4.47 -2.71 1.33
C PHE A 86 5.38 -3.63 0.52
N VAL A 87 4.91 -4.83 0.21
CA VAL A 87 5.60 -5.74 -0.70
C VAL A 87 4.73 -6.02 -1.92
N TRP A 88 5.38 -6.10 -3.08
CA TRP A 88 4.86 -6.87 -4.20
C TRP A 88 5.51 -8.23 -4.23
N TYR A 89 4.76 -9.28 -4.53
CA TYR A 89 5.34 -10.60 -4.71
C TYR A 89 4.62 -11.39 -5.80
N GLY A 90 5.33 -12.34 -6.39
CA GLY A 90 4.81 -13.14 -7.50
C GLY A 90 5.93 -13.76 -8.34
N LYS A 91 5.56 -14.17 -9.55
CA LYS A 91 6.49 -14.76 -10.53
C LYS A 91 7.18 -13.68 -11.35
N THR A 92 8.47 -13.84 -11.59
CA THR A 92 9.27 -12.90 -12.39
C THR A 92 8.83 -12.87 -13.86
N SER A 93 8.26 -13.96 -14.38
CA SER A 93 7.76 -14.08 -15.75
C SER A 93 6.36 -13.49 -15.95
N GLU A 94 5.65 -13.13 -14.88
CA GLU A 94 4.27 -12.65 -14.93
C GLU A 94 4.19 -11.17 -14.54
N ARG A 95 3.26 -10.44 -15.16
CA ARG A 95 2.98 -9.05 -14.79
C ARG A 95 2.03 -8.93 -13.61
N ALA A 96 1.24 -9.97 -13.35
CA ALA A 96 0.36 -10.03 -12.19
C ALA A 96 1.20 -10.00 -10.91
N VAL A 97 0.77 -9.20 -9.95
CA VAL A 97 1.43 -9.05 -8.66
C VAL A 97 0.42 -9.21 -7.55
N GLU A 98 0.82 -9.89 -6.49
CA GLU A 98 0.13 -9.81 -5.22
C GLU A 98 0.75 -8.69 -4.38
N VAL A 99 -0.09 -7.98 -3.63
CA VAL A 99 0.34 -6.89 -2.76
C VAL A 99 0.01 -7.26 -1.32
N ALA A 100 0.98 -7.05 -0.42
CA ALA A 100 0.76 -7.14 1.01
C ALA A 100 1.38 -5.94 1.72
N GLY A 101 0.63 -5.34 2.63
CA GLY A 101 1.06 -4.23 3.48
C GLY A 101 0.28 -4.26 4.77
N LEU A 102 0.44 -3.23 5.60
CA LEU A 102 -0.39 -3.05 6.79
C LEU A 102 -0.78 -1.57 6.92
N THR A 103 -2.05 -1.28 6.71
CA THR A 103 -2.64 0.06 6.82
C THR A 103 -3.78 0.08 7.82
N PRO A 104 -4.13 1.23 8.42
CA PRO A 104 -5.39 1.35 9.14
C PRO A 104 -6.57 1.15 8.18
N LYS A 105 -7.64 0.54 8.67
CA LYS A 105 -8.89 0.34 7.94
C LYS A 105 -9.77 1.58 8.04
N GLY A 106 -10.03 2.25 6.92
CA GLY A 106 -10.89 3.42 6.88
C GLY A 106 -10.15 4.66 6.39
N ASP A 107 -10.46 5.82 6.98
CA ASP A 107 -10.04 7.12 6.49
C ASP A 107 -8.94 7.76 7.35
N THR A 108 -8.70 9.06 7.12
CA THR A 108 -7.74 9.86 7.87
C THR A 108 -8.03 9.89 9.37
N TRP A 109 -9.28 9.81 9.81
CA TRP A 109 -9.62 9.78 11.22
C TRP A 109 -9.10 8.50 11.89
N THR A 110 -9.29 7.34 11.25
CA THR A 110 -8.72 6.08 11.74
C THR A 110 -7.20 6.14 11.83
N TYR A 111 -6.53 6.75 10.85
CA TYR A 111 -5.08 6.96 10.87
C TYR A 111 -4.63 7.80 12.08
N VAL A 112 -5.31 8.92 12.35
CA VAL A 112 -5.00 9.78 13.50
C VAL A 112 -5.25 9.02 14.81
N LEU A 113 -6.39 8.34 14.95
CA LEU A 113 -6.72 7.56 16.14
C LEU A 113 -5.70 6.44 16.41
N GLY A 114 -5.19 5.81 15.35
CA GLY A 114 -4.20 4.75 15.46
C GLY A 114 -2.81 5.21 15.93
N HIS A 115 -2.58 6.52 16.12
CA HIS A 115 -1.41 7.01 16.86
C HIS A 115 -1.61 6.96 18.38
N LEU A 116 -2.85 6.87 18.85
CA LEU A 116 -3.19 6.87 20.28
C LEU A 116 -3.57 5.47 20.78
N THR A 117 -4.18 4.64 19.93
CA THR A 117 -4.65 3.30 20.28
C THR A 117 -4.54 2.34 19.10
N TRP A 118 -4.92 1.08 19.29
CA TRP A 118 -5.09 0.13 18.19
C TRP A 118 -6.40 0.37 17.45
N VAL A 119 -6.33 0.34 16.13
CA VAL A 119 -7.49 0.44 15.23
C VAL A 119 -7.51 -0.76 14.28
N PRO A 120 -8.65 -1.12 13.68
CA PRO A 120 -8.69 -2.19 12.69
C PRO A 120 -7.74 -1.89 11.51
N SER A 121 -7.19 -2.94 10.90
CA SER A 121 -6.26 -2.82 9.76
C SER A 121 -6.82 -3.42 8.47
N GLU A 122 -6.13 -3.10 7.37
CA GLU A 122 -6.22 -3.78 6.09
C GLU A 122 -4.82 -4.19 5.63
N THR A 123 -4.71 -5.32 4.92
CA THR A 123 -3.41 -5.90 4.56
C THR A 123 -3.20 -6.12 3.07
N GLY A 124 -4.18 -5.74 2.24
CA GLY A 124 -4.11 -5.80 0.78
C GLY A 124 -3.54 -4.53 0.14
N ALA A 125 -3.73 -4.39 -1.17
CA ALA A 125 -3.36 -3.17 -1.88
C ALA A 125 -4.18 -1.97 -1.41
N SER A 126 -3.50 -0.87 -1.12
CA SER A 126 -4.07 0.44 -0.86
C SER A 126 -3.88 1.38 -2.06
N TYR A 127 -4.56 2.53 -2.05
CA TYR A 127 -4.45 3.53 -3.12
C TYR A 127 -2.98 3.97 -3.32
N GLY A 128 -2.50 3.90 -4.57
CA GLY A 128 -1.13 4.26 -4.95
C GLY A 128 -0.12 3.11 -4.90
N ASP A 129 -0.46 1.94 -4.35
CA ASP A 129 0.51 0.82 -4.24
C ASP A 129 0.84 0.17 -5.59
N LEU A 130 -0.07 0.31 -6.55
CA LEU A 130 0.06 -0.18 -7.92
C LEU A 130 0.59 0.87 -8.90
N ASP A 131 0.71 2.13 -8.46
CA ASP A 131 1.01 3.27 -9.31
C ASP A 131 2.50 3.64 -9.18
N PRO A 132 3.29 3.58 -10.27
CA PRO A 132 4.71 3.91 -10.22
C PRO A 132 5.00 5.36 -9.88
N ASP A 133 4.07 6.29 -10.12
CA ASP A 133 4.31 7.73 -9.90
C ASP A 133 4.40 8.08 -8.41
N TYR A 134 3.87 7.22 -7.54
CA TYR A 134 3.96 7.38 -6.09
C TYR A 134 5.21 6.70 -5.48
N LEU A 135 5.92 5.85 -6.24
CA LEU A 135 7.01 5.03 -5.72
C LEU A 135 8.21 5.90 -5.31
N THR A 136 8.67 5.75 -4.07
CA THR A 136 9.83 6.48 -3.54
C THR A 136 11.05 5.60 -3.33
N ALA A 137 10.86 4.32 -2.99
CA ALA A 137 11.96 3.37 -2.88
C ALA A 137 11.51 1.95 -3.24
N ASN A 138 12.47 1.14 -3.72
CA ASN A 138 12.26 -0.29 -3.89
C ASN A 138 13.53 -1.13 -3.68
N TYR A 139 13.31 -2.35 -3.22
CA TYR A 139 14.32 -3.38 -3.04
C TYR A 139 13.75 -4.74 -3.36
N ARG A 140 14.11 -5.26 -4.53
CA ARG A 140 13.65 -6.56 -5.02
C ARG A 140 14.64 -7.67 -4.70
N VAL A 141 14.11 -8.73 -4.12
CA VAL A 141 14.82 -9.96 -3.78
C VAL A 141 14.13 -11.13 -4.47
N TYR A 142 14.92 -11.95 -5.16
CA TYR A 142 14.48 -13.09 -5.93
C TYR A 142 14.63 -14.39 -5.14
N LEU A 143 13.74 -15.34 -5.45
CA LEU A 143 13.61 -16.63 -4.78
C LEU A 143 13.54 -17.76 -5.81
N ASN A 144 14.00 -18.95 -5.40
CA ASN A 144 13.67 -20.20 -6.08
C ASN A 144 12.21 -20.61 -5.73
N GLU A 145 11.72 -21.67 -6.36
CA GLU A 145 10.33 -22.12 -6.16
C GLU A 145 10.02 -22.60 -4.73
N SER A 146 10.92 -23.36 -4.10
CA SER A 146 10.70 -23.89 -2.76
C SER A 146 10.63 -22.78 -1.72
N ASP A 147 11.51 -21.80 -1.82
CA ASP A 147 11.55 -20.65 -0.91
C ASP A 147 10.36 -19.72 -1.17
N ALA A 148 9.97 -19.52 -2.42
CA ALA A 148 8.79 -18.73 -2.77
C ALA A 148 7.52 -19.29 -2.12
N LYS A 149 7.30 -20.62 -2.17
CA LYS A 149 6.15 -21.26 -1.52
C LYS A 149 6.10 -20.95 -0.02
N ARG A 150 7.24 -21.05 0.67
CA ARG A 150 7.35 -20.77 2.11
C ARG A 150 7.11 -19.30 2.43
N VAL A 151 7.78 -18.41 1.70
CA VAL A 151 7.67 -16.95 1.89
C VAL A 151 6.25 -16.47 1.60
N PHE A 152 5.62 -16.93 0.52
CA PHE A 152 4.26 -16.50 0.18
C PHE A 152 3.24 -17.01 1.20
N ALA A 153 3.38 -18.25 1.68
CA ALA A 153 2.56 -18.76 2.78
C ALA A 153 2.73 -17.94 4.06
N TYR A 154 3.96 -17.53 4.39
CA TYR A 154 4.24 -16.65 5.52
C TYR A 154 3.59 -15.27 5.36
N ILE A 155 3.68 -14.66 4.17
CA ILE A 155 3.01 -13.39 3.88
C ILE A 155 1.50 -13.51 4.08
N LYS A 156 0.86 -14.58 3.57
CA LYS A 156 -0.58 -14.81 3.78
C LYS A 156 -0.94 -14.97 5.26
N LYS A 157 -0.16 -15.76 6.00
CA LYS A 157 -0.32 -15.88 7.45
C LYS A 157 -0.25 -14.52 8.14
N LEU A 158 0.73 -13.69 7.77
CA LEU A 158 0.91 -12.36 8.35
C LEU A 158 -0.27 -11.43 8.01
N GLN A 159 -0.81 -11.50 6.79
CA GLN A 159 -2.02 -10.77 6.40
C GLN A 159 -3.24 -11.18 7.25
N GLU A 160 -3.40 -12.47 7.55
CA GLU A 160 -4.50 -13.01 8.36
C GLU A 160 -4.33 -12.73 9.86
N SER A 161 -3.09 -12.72 10.36
CA SER A 161 -2.78 -12.55 11.78
C SER A 161 -2.54 -11.10 12.21
N SER A 162 -2.71 -10.13 11.31
CA SER A 162 -2.50 -8.70 11.60
C SER A 162 -3.83 -7.91 11.57
N PRO A 163 -4.79 -8.14 12.48
CA PRO A 163 -6.12 -7.53 12.43
C PRO A 163 -6.18 -6.07 12.91
N VAL A 164 -5.08 -5.58 13.49
CA VAL A 164 -4.99 -4.23 14.07
C VAL A 164 -3.76 -3.47 13.58
N TRP A 165 -3.90 -2.15 13.51
CA TRP A 165 -2.87 -1.18 13.18
C TRP A 165 -2.64 -0.22 14.35
N ASN A 166 -1.39 0.16 14.56
CA ASN A 166 -0.99 1.25 15.43
C ASN A 166 0.31 1.86 14.91
N ALA A 167 0.39 3.18 14.91
CA ALA A 167 1.50 3.92 14.29
C ALA A 167 2.87 3.56 14.87
N GLU A 168 2.95 3.25 16.16
CA GLU A 168 4.22 3.02 16.86
C GLU A 168 4.63 1.54 16.91
N THR A 169 3.67 0.63 16.94
CA THR A 169 3.90 -0.79 17.26
C THR A 169 3.57 -1.74 16.11
N THR A 170 2.36 -1.67 15.54
CA THR A 170 1.87 -2.56 14.47
C THR A 170 1.57 -1.77 13.21
N ASN A 171 2.61 -1.52 12.42
CA ASN A 171 2.54 -0.64 11.25
C ASN A 171 3.19 -1.27 10.00
N CYS A 172 3.19 -0.51 8.91
CA CYS A 172 3.67 -0.95 7.62
C CYS A 172 5.16 -1.35 7.59
N THR A 173 6.05 -0.62 8.28
CA THR A 173 7.49 -0.94 8.29
C THR A 173 7.79 -2.17 9.15
N GLY A 174 7.07 -2.34 10.26
CA GLY A 174 7.11 -3.58 11.05
C GLY A 174 6.67 -4.79 10.21
N PHE A 175 5.52 -4.68 9.55
CA PHE A 175 4.97 -5.76 8.71
C PHE A 175 5.94 -6.23 7.61
N ILE A 176 6.52 -5.31 6.84
CA ILE A 176 7.49 -5.71 5.82
C ILE A 176 8.84 -6.12 6.41
N GLY A 177 9.17 -5.66 7.62
CA GLY A 177 10.32 -6.08 8.39
C GLY A 177 10.24 -7.56 8.75
N ASP A 178 9.10 -8.02 9.25
CA ASP A 178 8.86 -9.42 9.60
C ASP A 178 9.02 -10.35 8.37
N ILE A 179 8.52 -9.90 7.20
CA ILE A 179 8.73 -10.61 5.93
C ILE A 179 10.22 -10.67 5.58
N ALA A 180 10.94 -9.55 5.71
CA ALA A 180 12.36 -9.49 5.41
C ALA A 180 13.18 -10.41 6.34
N GLU A 181 12.87 -10.41 7.64
CA GLU A 181 13.50 -11.28 8.63
C GLU A 181 13.23 -12.75 8.34
N TYR A 182 11.98 -13.12 7.99
CA TYR A 182 11.64 -14.48 7.56
C TYR A 182 12.43 -14.92 6.32
N MET A 183 12.70 -13.97 5.41
CA MET A 183 13.59 -14.16 4.26
C MET A 183 15.09 -14.17 4.62
N GLY A 184 15.44 -14.14 5.91
CA GLY A 184 16.82 -14.12 6.40
C GLY A 184 17.59 -12.84 6.06
N LEU A 185 16.89 -11.75 5.73
CA LEU A 185 17.49 -10.42 5.56
C LEU A 185 17.74 -9.79 6.93
N LYS A 186 18.80 -8.99 7.04
CA LYS A 186 18.95 -8.07 8.16
C LYS A 186 17.85 -7.01 8.06
N VAL A 187 17.26 -6.59 9.16
CA VAL A 187 16.16 -5.62 9.18
C VAL A 187 16.62 -4.34 9.89
N PRO A 188 16.39 -3.14 9.32
CA PRO A 188 16.75 -1.90 9.97
C PRO A 188 15.77 -1.57 11.11
N TYR A 189 16.10 -0.56 11.91
CA TYR A 189 15.21 -0.08 12.96
C TYR A 189 13.84 0.36 12.38
N ARG A 190 12.74 -0.11 12.99
CA ARG A 190 11.38 0.04 12.43
C ARG A 190 10.82 1.46 12.46
N TRP A 191 11.27 2.35 13.37
CA TRP A 191 10.80 3.74 13.42
C TRP A 191 11.56 4.62 12.44
N GLN A 192 11.42 4.29 11.17
CA GLN A 192 11.90 5.10 10.07
C GLN A 192 10.72 5.48 9.18
N ARG A 193 10.88 6.54 8.40
CA ARG A 193 9.98 6.76 7.26
C ARG A 193 10.05 5.54 6.33
N PRO A 194 8.93 5.12 5.72
CA PRO A 194 8.89 3.98 4.80
C PRO A 194 9.99 3.97 3.75
N GLU A 195 10.25 5.12 3.12
CA GLU A 195 11.32 5.29 2.13
C GLU A 195 12.70 4.98 2.73
N ASN A 196 13.02 5.59 3.88
CA ASN A 196 14.27 5.37 4.59
C ASN A 196 14.40 3.91 5.05
N PHE A 197 13.31 3.29 5.50
CA PHE A 197 13.30 1.89 5.90
C PHE A 197 13.67 0.98 4.74
N VAL A 198 13.06 1.15 3.56
CA VAL A 198 13.34 0.32 2.37
C VAL A 198 14.75 0.56 1.84
N ASN A 199 15.21 1.81 1.82
CA ASN A 199 16.58 2.13 1.42
C ASN A 199 17.61 1.55 2.40
N SER A 200 17.38 1.68 3.72
CA SER A 200 18.23 1.08 4.75
C SER A 200 18.23 -0.44 4.68
N LEU A 201 17.06 -1.05 4.44
CA LEU A 201 16.91 -2.49 4.27
C LEU A 201 17.78 -2.99 3.12
N LYS A 202 17.79 -2.27 1.99
CA LYS A 202 18.67 -2.57 0.86
C LYS A 202 20.15 -2.41 1.25
N GLU A 203 20.50 -1.30 1.88
CA GLU A 203 21.87 -0.94 2.23
C GLU A 203 22.52 -1.96 3.19
N ILE A 204 21.86 -2.29 4.30
CA ILE A 204 22.43 -3.20 5.33
C ILE A 204 22.56 -4.64 4.83
N ASN A 205 21.85 -5.00 3.75
CA ASN A 205 21.95 -6.29 3.09
C ASN A 205 22.87 -6.25 1.85
N GLY A 206 23.63 -5.16 1.65
CA GLY A 206 24.56 -4.99 0.53
C GLY A 206 23.86 -4.99 -0.84
N GLY A 207 22.56 -4.68 -0.88
CA GLY A 207 21.73 -4.75 -2.08
C GLY A 207 21.57 -6.16 -2.65
N ARG A 208 21.79 -7.22 -1.86
CA ARG A 208 21.71 -8.61 -2.35
C ARG A 208 20.34 -8.90 -2.96
N GLN A 209 20.32 -9.37 -4.20
CA GLN A 209 19.06 -9.61 -4.91
C GLN A 209 18.60 -11.07 -4.88
N MET A 210 19.33 -11.96 -4.22
CA MET A 210 18.99 -13.38 -4.11
C MET A 210 18.97 -13.78 -2.64
N VAL A 211 17.96 -14.58 -2.26
CA VAL A 211 17.88 -15.22 -0.95
C VAL A 211 17.71 -16.73 -1.14
N ARG A 212 18.30 -17.49 -0.22
CA ARG A 212 17.99 -18.90 0.01
C ARG A 212 17.68 -19.07 1.48
N LEU A 213 16.54 -19.67 1.79
CA LEU A 213 16.20 -19.97 3.17
C LEU A 213 17.07 -21.14 3.64
N SER A 214 17.39 -21.17 4.94
CA SER A 214 17.98 -22.36 5.55
C SER A 214 17.02 -23.55 5.39
N ALA A 215 17.61 -24.74 5.24
CA ALA A 215 16.86 -25.99 5.39
C ALA A 215 16.26 -26.05 6.81
N GLU A 216 15.05 -26.58 6.91
CA GLU A 216 14.34 -26.80 8.17
C GLU A 216 14.93 -27.97 8.97
#